data_AF-A0A661S910-F1
#
_entry.id   AF-A0A661S910-F1
#
_cell.length_a   1.000
_cell.length_b   1.000
_cell.length_c   1.000
_cell.angle_alpha   90.00
_cell.angle_beta   90.00
_cell.angle_gamma   90.00
#
_symmetry.space_group_name_H-M   'P 1'
#
loop_
_entity.id
_entity.type
_entity.pdbx_description
1 polymer ?
#
loop_
_entity_poly.entity_id
_entity_poly.type
_entity_poly.pdbx_seq_one_letter_code
_entity_poly.pdbx_strand_id
1 'polypeptide(L)' 'MGYKNIKLEVSDSVAMLTFNRPEVLNALNPETISEFRSALQQVQ' A
#
# COMPACT_ATOMS: atom_id res chain seq x y z
N MET A 1 -1.41 -12.45 4.05
CA MET A 1 -0.06 -11.93 3.74
C MET A 1 -0.17 -10.41 3.73
N GLY A 2 -0.03 -9.82 4.91
CA GLY A 2 -0.27 -8.40 5.14
C GLY A 2 0.87 -7.58 4.59
N TYR A 3 0.50 -6.52 3.89
CA TYR A 3 1.45 -5.55 3.40
C TYR A 3 2.33 -5.04 4.54
N LYS A 4 3.65 -5.17 4.40
CA LYS A 4 4.57 -4.91 5.52
C LYS A 4 4.80 -3.41 5.74
N ASN A 5 4.60 -2.64 4.68
CA ASN A 5 4.99 -1.23 4.57
C ASN A 5 3.81 -0.30 4.21
N ILE A 6 2.74 -0.87 3.67
CA ILE A 6 1.54 -0.14 3.26
C ILE A 6 0.31 -0.75 3.91
N LYS A 7 -0.73 0.03 4.13
CA LYS A 7 -2.01 -0.43 4.65
C LYS A 7 -3.08 -0.07 3.64
N LEU A 8 -3.70 -1.08 3.04
CA LEU A 8 -4.81 -0.92 2.12
C LEU A 8 -6.12 -1.15 2.88
N GLU A 9 -6.96 -0.13 2.93
CA GLU A 9 -8.30 -0.19 3.49
C GLU A 9 -9.29 0.15 2.39
N VAL A 10 -10.20 -0.77 2.06
CA VAL A 10 -11.24 -0.55 1.06
C VAL A 10 -12.55 -0.34 1.81
N SER A 11 -13.17 0.83 1.64
CA SER A 11 -14.48 1.13 2.25
C SER A 11 -15.41 1.73 1.20
N ASP A 12 -16.58 1.11 1.07
CA ASP A 12 -17.66 1.42 0.11
C ASP A 12 -17.23 1.41 -1.37
N SER A 13 -16.50 2.42 -1.81
CA SER A 13 -15.99 2.60 -3.18
C SER A 13 -14.68 3.39 -3.21
N VAL A 14 -14.06 3.59 -2.05
CA VAL A 14 -12.79 4.31 -1.90
C VAL A 14 -11.77 3.35 -1.32
N ALA A 15 -10.68 3.14 -2.05
CA ALA A 15 -9.50 2.47 -1.55
C ALA A 15 -8.55 3.50 -0.93
N MET A 16 -8.34 3.38 0.37
CA MET A 16 -7.42 4.20 1.14
C MET A 16 -6.12 3.43 1.34
N LEU A 17 -5.05 3.94 0.73
CA LEU A 17 -3.71 3.39 0.88
C LEU A 17 -2.86 4.30 1.77
N THR A 18 -2.42 3.76 2.90
CA THR A 18 -1.58 4.48 3.87
C THR A 18 -0.18 3.87 3.89
N PHE A 19 0.85 4.68 3.66
CA PHE A 19 2.24 4.27 3.83
C PHE A 19 2.64 4.48 5.29
N ASN A 20 3.01 3.41 6.01
CA ASN A 20 3.35 3.49 7.44
C ASN A 20 4.84 3.18 7.67
N ARG A 21 5.72 3.91 6.98
CA ARG A 21 7.19 3.81 7.13
C ARG A 21 7.81 5.15 7.55
N PRO A 22 7.64 5.57 8.82
CA PRO A 22 8.25 6.81 9.32
C PRO A 22 9.78 6.75 9.34
N GLU A 23 10.34 5.54 9.43
CA GLU A 23 11.78 5.25 9.56
C GLU A 23 12.59 5.56 8.28
N VAL A 24 11.94 5.56 7.11
CA VAL A 24 12.59 5.81 5.82
C VAL A 24 11.95 6.96 5.04
N LEU A 25 11.14 7.82 5.69
CA LEU A 25 10.51 8.99 5.06
C LEU A 25 9.79 8.64 3.74
N ASN A 26 8.96 7.59 3.72
CA ASN A 26 8.28 7.12 2.51
C ASN A 26 9.21 6.76 1.34
N ALA A 27 10.45 6.33 1.60
CA ALA A 27 11.31 5.76 0.56
C ALA A 27 10.57 4.63 -0.16
N LEU A 28 10.33 4.85 -1.46
CA LEU A 28 9.66 3.91 -2.34
C LEU A 28 10.65 2.80 -2.69
N ASN A 29 10.68 1.76 -1.86
CA ASN A 29 11.38 0.53 -2.20
C ASN A 29 10.60 -0.24 -3.29
N PRO A 30 11.29 -1.04 -4.12
CA PRO A 30 10.64 -1.87 -5.13
C PRO A 30 9.60 -2.83 -4.54
N GLU A 31 9.79 -3.29 -3.30
CA GLU A 31 8.78 -4.07 -2.56
C GLU A 31 7.49 -3.26 -2.36
N THR A 32 7.57 -2.02 -1.88
CA THR A 32 6.42 -1.13 -1.67
C THR A 32 5.68 -0.84 -2.97
N ILE A 33 6.41 -0.67 -4.08
CA ILE A 33 5.82 -0.48 -5.42
C ILE A 33 5.09 -1.74 -5.88
N SER A 34 5.67 -2.92 -5.66
CA SER A 34 5.04 -4.19 -5.99
C SER A 34 3.76 -4.40 -5.18
N GLU A 35 3.80 -4.10 -3.87
CA GLU A 35 2.64 -4.15 -2.99
C GLU A 35 1.56 -3.15 -3.42
N PHE A 36 1.93 -1.94 -3.83
CA PHE A 36 0.99 -0.94 -4.36
C PHE A 36 0.32 -1.38 -5.67
N ARG A 37 1.09 -1.97 -6.59
CA ARG A 37 0.54 -2.51 -7.84
C ARG A 37 -0.45 -3.65 -7.58
N SER A 38 -0.12 -4.56 -6.66
CA SER A 38 -1.04 -5.62 -6.26
C SER A 38 -2.31 -5.05 -5.60
N ALA A 39 -2.16 -4.06 -4.73
CA ALA A 39 -3.29 -3.38 -4.10
C ALA A 39 -4.20 -2.69 -5.12
N LEU A 40 -3.63 -2.01 -6.13
CA LEU A 40 -4.38 -1.41 -7.24
C LEU A 40 -5.11 -2.47 -8.07
N GLN A 41 -4.45 -3.58 -8.42
CA GLN A 41 -5.10 -4.68 -9.16
C GLN A 41 -6.24 -5.32 -8.37
N GLN A 42 -6.18 -5.29 -7.03
CA GLN A 42 -7.21 -5.85 -6.17
C GLN A 42 -8.43 -4.93 -6.02
N VAL A 43 -8.28 -3.64 -6.34
CA VAL A 43 -9.32 -2.60 -6.26
C VAL A 43 -9.95 -2.35 -7.64
N GLN A 44 -9.28 -2.72 -8.73
CA GLN A 44 -9.79 -2.64 -10.10
C GLN A 44 -10.91 -3.65 -10.37
#